data_AF-A0A3C0STJ0-F1
#
_entry.id   AF-A0A3C0STJ0-F1
#
_cell.length_a   1.000
_cell.length_b   1.000
_cell.length_c   1.000
_cell.angle_alpha   90.00
_cell.angle_beta   90.00
_cell.angle_gamma   90.00
#
_symmetry.space_group_name_H-M   'P 1'
#
loop_
_entity.id
_entity.type
_entity.pdbx_description
1 polymer ?
#
loop_
_entity_poly.entity_id
_entity_poly.type
_entity_poly.pdbx_seq_one_letter_code
_entity_poly.pdbx_strand_id
1 'polypeptide(L)'
;MENLDRAIDRIKILECPTGELENRVADILEDYRVADKNKITINRARQLDTNGAEAYSAKILSNSPQSITILAESGMDDYVAKVIDVSIG
;
A
#
# COMPACT_ATOMS: atom_id res chain seq x y z
N MET A 1 -4.82 -15.50 -7.60
CA MET A 1 -4.39 -14.10 -7.81
C MET A 1 -5.54 -13.12 -7.62
N GLU A 2 -6.80 -13.49 -7.94
CA GLU A 2 -7.98 -12.61 -7.78
C GLU A 2 -8.07 -11.82 -6.47
N ASN A 3 -7.74 -12.40 -5.33
CA ASN A 3 -7.79 -11.68 -4.04
C ASN A 3 -6.78 -10.53 -3.96
N LEU A 4 -5.58 -10.74 -4.50
CA LEU A 4 -4.53 -9.72 -4.54
C LEU A 4 -4.92 -8.61 -5.52
N ASP A 5 -5.41 -8.95 -6.71
CA ASP A 5 -5.86 -7.98 -7.70
C ASP A 5 -6.99 -7.10 -7.12
N ARG A 6 -7.98 -7.72 -6.45
CA ARG A 6 -9.07 -6.98 -5.80
C ARG A 6 -8.60 -6.13 -4.63
N ALA A 7 -7.62 -6.60 -3.86
CA ALA A 7 -7.01 -5.81 -2.80
C ALA A 7 -6.27 -4.59 -3.38
N ILE A 8 -5.54 -4.76 -4.48
CA ILE A 8 -4.85 -3.69 -5.18
C ILE A 8 -5.83 -2.66 -5.72
N ASP A 9 -6.93 -3.09 -6.35
CA ASP A 9 -7.97 -2.17 -6.81
C ASP A 9 -8.58 -1.37 -5.64
N ARG A 10 -8.72 -2.00 -4.47
CA ARG A 10 -9.18 -1.31 -3.25
C ARG A 10 -8.14 -0.32 -2.71
N ILE A 11 -6.86 -0.66 -2.76
CA ILE A 11 -5.75 0.23 -2.34
C ILE A 11 -5.63 1.42 -3.29
N LYS A 12 -5.83 1.26 -4.59
CA LYS A 12 -5.77 2.34 -5.58
C LYS A 12 -6.78 3.46 -5.35
N ILE A 13 -7.92 3.15 -4.72
CA ILE A 13 -8.95 4.13 -4.36
C ILE A 13 -8.88 4.53 -2.87
N LEU A 14 -7.82 4.14 -2.16
CA LEU A 14 -7.66 4.45 -0.75
C LEU A 14 -7.28 5.92 -0.57
N GLU A 15 -8.08 6.60 0.23
CA GLU A 15 -7.81 7.93 0.77
C GLU A 15 -7.89 7.80 2.29
N CYS A 16 -6.81 8.13 2.99
CA CYS A 16 -6.73 7.98 4.44
C CYS A 16 -5.86 9.07 5.05
N PRO A 17 -5.94 9.32 6.36
CA PRO A 17 -5.09 10.30 7.00
C PRO A 17 -3.60 10.02 6.76
N THR A 18 -2.81 11.08 6.60
CA THR A 18 -1.35 10.95 6.50
C THR A 18 -0.80 10.25 7.74
N GLY A 19 -0.03 9.17 7.56
CA GLY A 19 0.48 8.32 8.65
C GLY A 19 -0.37 7.09 8.99
N GLU A 20 -1.58 6.96 8.42
CA GLU A 20 -2.43 5.77 8.57
C GLU A 20 -2.34 4.82 7.35
N LEU A 21 -1.66 5.24 6.27
CA LEU A 21 -1.58 4.49 5.02
C LEU A 21 -1.08 3.06 5.22
N GLU A 22 -0.02 2.88 6.00
CA GLU A 22 0.59 1.57 6.27
C GLU A 22 -0.42 0.64 6.97
N ASN A 23 -1.10 1.13 8.01
CA ASN A 23 -2.11 0.36 8.72
C ASN A 23 -3.27 -0.02 7.81
N ARG A 24 -3.76 0.90 6.98
CA ARG A 24 -4.94 0.67 6.11
C ARG A 24 -4.63 -0.27 4.96
N VAL A 25 -3.45 -0.17 4.37
CA VAL A 25 -3.00 -1.13 3.36
C VAL A 25 -2.89 -2.53 3.96
N ALA A 26 -2.33 -2.67 5.17
CA ALA A 26 -2.26 -3.96 5.84
C ALA A 26 -3.64 -4.54 6.16
N ASP A 27 -4.57 -3.70 6.65
CA ASP A 27 -5.96 -4.10 6.90
C ASP A 27 -6.65 -4.59 5.62
N ILE A 28 -6.48 -3.89 4.48
CA ILE A 28 -7.05 -4.30 3.19
C ILE A 28 -6.47 -5.66 2.74
N LEU A 29 -5.17 -5.85 2.84
CA LEU A 29 -4.54 -7.11 2.43
C LEU A 29 -5.04 -8.29 3.29
N GLU A 30 -5.30 -8.05 4.58
CA GLU A 30 -5.88 -9.05 5.48
C GLU A 30 -7.37 -9.30 5.18
N ASP A 31 -8.18 -8.26 4.97
CA ASP A 31 -9.61 -8.34 4.64
C ASP A 31 -9.87 -9.18 3.38
N TYR A 32 -9.00 -9.01 2.38
CA TYR A 32 -9.06 -9.77 1.13
C TYR A 32 -8.38 -11.14 1.23
N ARG A 33 -7.90 -11.54 2.42
CA ARG A 33 -7.22 -12.81 2.69
C ARG A 33 -5.99 -13.03 1.81
N VAL A 34 -5.26 -11.96 1.51
CA VAL A 34 -3.97 -12.03 0.80
C VAL A 34 -2.90 -12.57 1.74
N ALA A 35 -2.82 -12.01 2.96
CA ALA A 35 -1.94 -12.48 4.02
C ALA A 35 -2.41 -11.97 5.39
N ASP A 36 -2.01 -12.65 6.46
CA ASP A 36 -2.19 -12.15 7.82
C ASP A 36 -1.39 -10.85 8.02
N LYS A 37 -1.94 -9.90 8.77
CA LYS A 37 -1.28 -8.62 9.09
C LYS A 37 0.14 -8.79 9.67
N ASN A 38 0.35 -9.85 10.46
CA ASN A 38 1.66 -10.18 11.03
C ASN A 38 2.72 -10.61 10.00
N LYS A 39 2.30 -10.96 8.79
CA LYS A 39 3.16 -11.34 7.67
C LYS A 39 3.33 -10.22 6.64
N ILE A 40 2.70 -9.07 6.88
CA ILE A 40 2.77 -7.92 6.00
C ILE A 40 3.68 -6.89 6.66
N THR A 41 4.76 -6.53 5.98
CA THR A 41 5.64 -5.46 6.44
C THR A 41 5.63 -4.33 5.43
N ILE A 42 5.15 -3.17 5.84
CA ILE A 42 5.10 -1.98 4.99
C ILE A 42 6.18 -1.03 5.48
N ASN A 43 6.98 -0.50 4.55
CA ASN A 43 8.01 0.47 4.86
C ASN A 43 7.99 1.61 3.85
N ARG A 44 8.32 2.81 4.31
CA ARG A 44 8.62 3.96 3.44
C ARG A 44 9.80 3.64 2.51
N ALA A 45 9.59 3.72 1.21
CA ALA A 45 10.58 3.46 0.17
C ALA A 45 10.98 4.77 -0.53
N ARG A 46 11.60 5.70 0.23
CA ARG A 46 11.96 7.06 -0.24
C ARG A 46 12.72 7.11 -1.57
N GLN A 47 13.48 6.06 -1.88
CA GLN A 47 14.21 5.91 -3.14
C GLN A 47 13.31 5.74 -4.38
N LEU A 48 12.03 5.44 -4.19
CA LEU A 48 11.00 5.30 -5.22
C LEU A 48 10.02 6.48 -5.24
N ASP A 49 10.22 7.49 -4.39
CA ASP A 49 9.42 8.70 -4.39
C ASP A 49 9.54 9.37 -5.77
N THR A 50 8.40 9.81 -6.33
CA THR A 50 8.37 10.38 -7.68
C THR A 50 7.35 11.51 -7.76
N ASN A 51 7.70 12.59 -8.46
CA ASN A 51 6.80 13.72 -8.75
C ASN A 51 6.09 14.33 -7.52
N GLY A 52 6.69 14.27 -6.33
CA GLY A 52 6.07 14.75 -5.09
C GLY A 52 5.17 13.73 -4.39
N ALA A 53 5.00 12.54 -4.97
CA ALA A 53 4.35 11.41 -4.36
C ALA A 53 5.33 10.58 -3.51
N GLU A 54 4.76 10.07 -2.43
CA GLU A 54 5.38 9.26 -1.43
C GLU A 54 5.24 7.75 -1.75
N ALA A 55 6.35 7.03 -1.96
CA ALA A 55 6.39 5.58 -2.23
C ALA A 55 6.56 4.67 -1.01
N TYR A 56 5.65 3.71 -0.82
CA TYR A 56 5.68 2.70 0.24
C TYR A 56 5.86 1.32 -0.39
N SER A 57 6.60 0.43 0.28
CA SER A 57 6.80 -0.95 -0.16
C SER A 57 6.20 -1.90 0.88
N ALA A 58 5.15 -2.62 0.48
CA ALA A 58 4.55 -3.69 1.24
C ALA A 58 5.18 -5.03 0.83
N LYS A 59 5.83 -5.70 1.78
CA LYS A 59 6.40 -7.04 1.62
C LYS A 59 5.50 -8.05 2.29
N ILE A 60 5.05 -9.03 1.53
CA ILE A 60 4.20 -10.13 2.01
C ILE A 60 5.08 -11.37 2.20
N LEU A 61 5.29 -11.74 3.46
CA LEU A 61 6.00 -12.97 3.84
C LEU A 61 5.07 -14.17 3.64
N SER A 62 5.24 -14.84 2.50
CA SER A 62 4.53 -16.08 2.16
C SER A 62 5.45 -17.04 1.41
N ASN A 63 4.95 -18.22 1.03
CA ASN A 63 5.71 -19.19 0.22
C ASN A 63 6.16 -18.62 -1.14
N SER A 64 5.46 -17.60 -1.65
CA SER A 64 5.87 -16.81 -2.80
C SER A 64 5.96 -15.35 -2.35
N PRO A 65 7.13 -14.88 -1.91
CA PRO A 65 7.27 -13.51 -1.43
C PRO A 65 6.87 -12.54 -2.53
N GLN A 66 5.90 -11.68 -2.22
CA GLN A 66 5.40 -10.65 -3.13
C GLN A 66 5.73 -9.29 -2.55
N SER A 67 6.11 -8.37 -3.42
CA SER A 67 6.32 -6.98 -3.07
C SER A 67 5.32 -6.11 -3.81
N ILE A 68 4.70 -5.18 -3.11
CA ILE A 68 3.77 -4.22 -3.69
C ILE A 68 4.35 -2.84 -3.42
N THR A 69 4.49 -2.03 -4.47
CA THR A 69 4.86 -0.63 -4.37
C THR A 69 3.60 0.21 -4.46
N ILE A 70 3.45 1.16 -3.54
CA ILE A 70 2.28 2.02 -3.40
C ILE A 70 2.77 3.45 -3.45
N LEU A 71 2.26 4.24 -4.39
CA LEU A 71 2.53 5.67 -4.49
C LEU A 71 1.33 6.43 -3.94
N ALA A 72 1.57 7.32 -2.98
CA ALA A 72 0.54 8.16 -2.40
C ALA A 72 0.95 9.64 -2.44
N GLU A 73 0.04 10.52 -2.79
CA GLU A 73 0.25 11.97 -2.68
C GLU A 73 -0.39 12.49 -1.40
N SER A 74 0.33 13.39 -0.72
CA SER A 74 -0.25 14.20 0.35
C SER A 74 -1.21 15.21 -0.27
N GLY A 75 -2.46 15.23 0.20
CA GLY A 75 -3.47 16.19 -0.22
C GLY A 75 -3.08 17.62 0.16
N MET A 76 -3.78 18.61 -0.41
CA MET A 76 -3.47 20.05 -0.32
C MET A 76 -3.33 20.61 1.12
N ASP A 77 -3.88 19.93 2.12
CA ASP A 77 -3.79 20.28 3.54
C ASP A 77 -2.83 19.37 4.34
N ASP A 78 -2.07 18.49 3.70
CA ASP A 78 -1.18 17.45 4.28
C ASP A 78 -1.85 16.47 5.27
N TYR A 79 -3.18 16.55 5.44
CA TYR A 79 -3.94 15.70 6.37
C TYR A 79 -4.38 14.37 5.78
N VAL A 80 -4.40 14.21 4.45
CA VAL A 80 -4.90 13.01 3.77
C VAL A 80 -3.88 12.55 2.73
N ALA A 81 -3.47 11.29 2.81
CA ALA A 81 -2.72 10.59 1.78
C ALA A 81 -3.69 9.91 0.81
N LYS A 82 -3.54 10.19 -0.49
CA LYS A 82 -4.31 9.58 -1.58
C LYS A 82 -3.40 8.67 -2.37
N VAL A 83 -3.77 7.40 -2.51
CA VAL A 83 -3.04 6.49 -3.39
C VAL A 83 -3.27 6.90 -4.85
N ILE A 84 -2.17 7.07 -5.58
CA ILE A 84 -2.18 7.42 -7.01
C ILE A 84 -1.79 6.23 -7.90
N ASP A 85 -0.99 5.31 -7.39
CA ASP A 85 -0.57 4.13 -8.15
C ASP A 85 -0.17 2.97 -7.23
N VAL A 86 -0.35 1.75 -7.73
CA VAL A 86 0.01 0.51 -7.05
C VAL A 86 0.52 -0.49 -8.08
N SER A 87 1.71 -1.03 -7.86
CA SER A 87 2.36 -2.02 -8.73
C SER A 87 2.90 -3.21 -7.94
N ILE A 88 2.88 -4.40 -8.55
CA ILE A 88 3.48 -5.61 -8.00
C ILE A 88 4.89 -5.75 -8.58
N GLY A 89 5.87 -6.03 -7.73
CA GLY A 89 7.25 -6.34 -8.08
C GLY A 89 7.59 -7.82 -7.95
#